data_AF-A0A1E7GXG4-F1
#
_entry.id   AF-A0A1E7GXG4-F1
#
_cell.length_a   1.000
_cell.length_b   1.000
_cell.length_c   1.000
_cell.angle_alpha   90.00
_cell.angle_beta   90.00
_cell.angle_gamma   90.00
#
_symmetry.space_group_name_H-M   'P 1'
#
loop_
_entity.id
_entity.type
_entity.pdbx_description
1 polymer ?
#
loop_
_entity_poly.entity_id
_entity_poly.type
_entity_poly.pdbx_seq_one_letter_code
_entity_poly.pdbx_strand_id
1 'polypeptide(L)'
;LCEKACLRRLDDGTYYWFQIIGLNVLTVDHRSLGKVASIIRTGSNDVYVVRNESNEALIPALDSVIVEIDLEKKLMLVDWP
;
A
#
# COMPACT_ATOMS: atom_id res chain seq x y z
N LEU A 1 -16.79 18.87 -15.76
CA LEU A 1 -17.11 18.12 -14.53
C LEU A 1 -16.83 16.66 -14.83
N CYS A 2 -15.61 16.19 -14.55
CA CYS A 2 -15.26 14.79 -14.71
C CYS A 2 -15.62 14.12 -13.37
N GLU A 3 -16.83 13.58 -13.29
CA GLU A 3 -17.32 12.89 -12.10
C GLU A 3 -16.58 11.55 -11.93
N LYS A 4 -16.28 11.28 -10.66
CA LYS A 4 -15.52 10.18 -10.10
C LYS A 4 -16.16 8.79 -10.37
N ALA A 5 -16.23 8.35 -11.61
CA ALA A 5 -16.81 7.05 -11.96
C ALA A 5 -16.13 6.39 -13.17
N CYS A 6 -14.81 6.23 -13.15
CA CYS A 6 -14.16 5.23 -13.98
C CYS A 6 -13.38 4.25 -13.09
N LEU A 7 -14.09 3.60 -12.16
CA LEU A 7 -13.63 2.36 -11.55
C LEU A 7 -13.81 1.26 -12.61
N ARG A 8 -12.91 1.24 -13.60
CA ARG A 8 -12.72 0.04 -14.42
C ARG A 8 -12.12 -1.02 -13.52
N ARG A 9 -12.90 -2.08 -13.27
CA ARG A 9 -12.33 -3.40 -12.97
C ARG A 9 -11.30 -3.73 -14.04
N LEU A 10 -10.05 -3.91 -13.65
CA LEU A 10 -9.04 -4.68 -14.36
C LEU A 10 -8.16 -5.36 -13.31
N ASP A 11 -7.92 -6.64 -13.53
CA ASP A 11 -7.49 -7.67 -12.59
C ASP A 11 -5.98 -7.66 -12.26
N ASP A 12 -5.31 -6.50 -12.28
CA ASP A 12 -3.87 -6.46 -12.60
C ASP A 12 -2.98 -5.78 -11.53
N GLY A 13 -3.40 -5.72 -10.26
CA GLY A 13 -2.53 -5.31 -9.14
C GLY A 13 -1.89 -3.91 -9.21
N THR A 14 -2.34 -3.07 -10.14
CA THR A 14 -1.74 -1.75 -10.40
C THR A 14 -2.57 -0.65 -9.76
N TYR A 15 -1.93 0.12 -8.87
CA TYR A 15 -2.58 1.19 -8.12
C TYR A 15 -1.88 2.53 -8.34
N TYR A 16 -2.64 3.62 -8.35
CA TYR A 16 -2.03 4.94 -8.31
C TYR A 16 -1.49 5.24 -6.92
N TRP A 17 -0.36 5.93 -6.86
CA TRP A 17 0.26 6.32 -5.59
C TRP A 17 -0.68 7.08 -4.65
N PHE A 18 -1.54 7.96 -5.18
CA PHE A 18 -2.50 8.69 -4.36
C PHE A 18 -3.60 7.80 -3.74
N GLN A 19 -3.83 6.60 -4.28
CA GLN A 19 -4.74 5.61 -3.69
C GLN A 19 -4.06 4.82 -2.57
N ILE A 20 -2.74 4.66 -2.66
CA ILE A 20 -1.93 3.89 -1.72
C ILE A 20 -1.50 4.72 -0.50
N ILE A 21 -1.18 6.00 -0.70
CA ILE A 21 -0.80 6.88 0.39
C ILE A 21 -1.97 7.02 1.38
N GLY A 22 -1.67 6.79 2.66
CA GLY A 22 -2.63 6.86 3.76
C GLY A 22 -3.33 5.55 4.11
N LEU A 23 -3.11 4.47 3.35
CA LEU A 23 -3.58 3.14 3.73
C LEU A 23 -2.94 2.69 5.04
N ASN A 24 -3.72 2.05 5.92
CA ASN A 24 -3.19 1.36 7.09
C ASN A 24 -2.51 0.08 6.62
N VAL A 25 -1.37 -0.26 7.21
CA VAL A 25 -0.59 -1.44 6.85
C VAL A 25 -0.55 -2.40 8.02
N LEU A 26 -1.02 -3.63 7.79
CA LEU A 26 -0.99 -4.73 8.75
C LEU A 26 -0.16 -5.88 8.20
N THR A 27 0.52 -6.61 9.09
CA THR A 27 1.11 -7.90 8.73
C THR A 27 0.06 -9.00 8.71
N VAL A 28 0.38 -10.14 8.08
CA VAL A 28 -0.43 -11.37 8.15
C VAL A 28 -0.70 -11.87 9.58
N ASP A 29 0.17 -11.53 10.53
CA ASP A 29 -0.03 -11.80 11.97
C ASP A 29 -0.92 -10.77 12.69
N HIS A 30 -1.59 -9.89 11.94
CA HIS A 30 -2.39 -8.77 12.45
C HIS A 30 -1.60 -7.71 13.25
N ARG A 31 -0.27 -7.61 13.08
CA ARG A 31 0.52 -6.53 13.67
C ARG A 31 0.39 -5.25 12.84
N SER A 32 0.14 -4.13 13.50
CA SER A 32 0.06 -2.83 12.81
C SER A 32 1.43 -2.22 12.60
N LEU A 33 1.79 -1.96 11.34
CA LEU A 33 3.03 -1.28 10.98
C LEU A 33 2.85 0.24 10.91
N GLY A 34 1.62 0.72 10.69
CA GLY A 34 1.29 2.13 10.61
C GLY A 34 0.53 2.47 9.34
N LYS A 35 0.86 3.60 8.72
CA LYS A 35 0.25 4.06 7.47
C LYS A 35 1.30 4.33 6.40
N VAL A 36 0.95 4.11 5.13
CA VAL A 36 1.80 4.53 4.02
C VAL A 36 1.90 6.05 4.01
N ALA A 37 3.08 6.59 4.31
CA ALA A 37 3.36 8.02 4.39
C ALA A 37 3.85 8.58 3.06
N SER A 38 4.64 7.82 2.32
CA SER A 38 5.17 8.20 1.00
C SER A 38 5.58 6.97 0.20
N ILE A 39 5.90 7.18 -1.08
CA ILE A 39 6.37 6.15 -1.99
C ILE A 39 7.69 6.63 -2.60
N ILE A 40 8.71 5.78 -2.52
CA ILE A 40 10.01 6.01 -3.14
C ILE A 40 10.03 5.22 -4.45
N ARG A 41 10.15 5.91 -5.57
CA ARG A 41 10.33 5.26 -6.86
C ARG A 41 11.78 4.83 -7.01
N THR A 42 12.00 3.55 -7.24
CA THR A 42 13.32 3.02 -7.58
C THR A 42 13.38 2.67 -9.07
N GLY A 43 14.53 2.17 -9.54
CA GLY A 43 14.67 1.70 -10.91
C GLY A 43 13.97 0.37 -11.21
N SER A 44 13.56 -0.38 -10.17
CA SER A 44 12.94 -1.71 -10.32
C SER A 44 11.53 -1.76 -9.75
N ASN A 45 11.38 -1.52 -8.43
CA ASN A 45 10.09 -1.56 -7.75
C ASN A 45 9.91 -0.33 -6.86
N ASP A 46 8.68 0.12 -6.71
CA ASP A 46 8.37 1.16 -5.72
C ASP A 46 8.61 0.63 -4.30
N VAL A 47 8.94 1.52 -3.38
CA VAL A 47 9.08 1.22 -1.96
C VAL A 47 8.10 2.08 -1.19
N TYR A 48 7.20 1.44 -0.45
CA TYR A 48 6.26 2.09 0.44
C TYR A 48 6.95 2.42 1.76
N VAL A 49 6.93 3.70 2.12
CA VAL A 49 7.41 4.18 3.41
C VAL A 49 6.23 4.13 4.38
N VAL A 50 6.23 3.17 5.28
CA VAL A 50 5.19 2.97 6.28
C VAL A 50 5.67 3.54 7.60
N ARG A 51 4.87 4.43 8.21
CA ARG A 51 5.23 5.08 9.47
C ARG A 51 4.14 4.91 10.52
N ASN A 52 4.58 4.72 11.75
CA ASN A 52 3.79 4.95 12.96
C ASN A 52 4.51 5.99 13.85
N GLU A 53 4.04 6.20 15.07
CA GLU A 53 4.59 7.22 15.98
C GLU A 53 6.05 6.98 16.38
N SER A 54 6.52 5.72 16.32
CA SER A 54 7.84 5.34 16.85
C SER A 54 8.77 4.71 15.82
N ASN A 55 8.23 4.22 14.70
CA ASN A 55 8.98 3.41 13.73
C ASN A 55 8.65 3.77 12.27
N GLU A 56 9.61 3.49 11.40
CA GLU A 56 9.50 3.56 9.94
C GLU A 56 9.89 2.20 9.36
N ALA A 57 9.08 1.68 8.43
CA ALA A 57 9.34 0.47 7.67
C ALA A 57 9.36 0.80 6.18
N LEU A 58 10.32 0.23 5.46
CA LEU A 58 10.47 0.34 4.02
C LEU A 58 10.02 -0.97 3.38
N ILE A 59 8.82 -0.97 2.81
CA ILE A 59 8.19 -2.18 2.28
C ILE A 59 8.27 -2.12 0.74
N PRO A 60 9.00 -3.03 0.09
CA PRO A 60 9.06 -3.07 -1.36
C PRO A 60 7.70 -3.53 -1.90
N ALA A 61 7.20 -2.83 -2.93
CA ALA A 61 5.95 -3.15 -3.61
C ALA A 61 6.14 -4.36 -4.54
N LEU A 62 6.29 -5.54 -3.94
CA LEU A 62 6.45 -6.83 -4.59
C LEU A 62 5.21 -7.69 -4.33
N ASP A 63 4.78 -8.47 -5.31
CA ASP A 63 3.68 -9.43 -5.16
C ASP A 63 3.93 -10.47 -4.06
N SER A 64 5.20 -10.77 -3.75
CA SER A 64 5.58 -11.66 -2.65
C SER A 64 5.48 -11.02 -1.27
N VAL A 65 5.32 -9.70 -1.19
CA VAL A 65 5.27 -8.93 0.06
C VAL A 65 3.89 -8.33 0.28
N ILE A 66 3.26 -7.80 -0.78
CA ILE A 66 1.94 -7.20 -0.72
C ILE A 66 0.90 -8.29 -0.95
N VAL A 67 0.25 -8.73 0.13
CA VAL A 67 -0.73 -9.82 0.09
C VAL A 67 -2.10 -9.33 -0.39
N GLU A 68 -2.53 -8.16 0.08
CA GLU A 68 -3.85 -7.60 -0.26
C GLU A 68 -3.84 -6.07 -0.17
N ILE A 69 -4.57 -5.39 -1.07
CA ILE A 69 -4.87 -3.96 -0.98
C ILE A 69 -6.39 -3.78 -1.08
N ASP A 70 -6.99 -3.30 0.01
CA ASP A 70 -8.40 -2.94 0.09
C ASP A 70 -8.54 -1.41 0.22
N LEU A 71 -8.84 -0.77 -0.91
CA LEU A 71 -9.01 0.69 -0.97
C LEU A 71 -10.28 1.17 -0.25
N GLU A 72 -11.32 0.32 -0.16
CA GLU A 72 -12.57 0.68 0.51
C GLU A 72 -12.35 0.74 2.02
N LYS A 73 -11.66 -0.27 2.58
CA LYS A 73 -11.28 -0.33 3.99
C LYS A 73 -10.07 0.52 4.33
N LYS A 74 -9.38 1.08 3.33
CA LYS A 74 -8.09 1.78 3.47
C LYS A 74 -7.05 0.93 4.18
N LEU A 75 -6.89 -0.31 3.71
CA LEU A 75 -6.05 -1.33 4.31
C LEU A 75 -5.12 -1.96 3.27
N MET A 76 -3.89 -2.24 3.69
CA MET A 76 -2.91 -3.04 2.97
C MET A 76 -2.42 -4.14 3.91
N LEU A 77 -2.51 -5.40 3.46
CA LEU A 77 -1.98 -6.56 4.16
C LEU A 77 -0.63 -6.94 3.54
N VAL A 78 0.38 -7.16 4.38
CA VAL A 78 1.72 -7.53 3.93
C VAL A 78 2.23 -8.77 4.64
N ASP A 79 3.01 -9.58 3.94
CA ASP A 79 3.86 -10.60 4.54
C ASP A 79 5.24 -9.98 4.77
N TRP A 80 5.41 -9.45 5.98
CA TRP A 80 6.60 -8.68 6.37
C TRP A 80 6.98 -9.03 7.81
N PRO A 81 8.29 -9.27 8.09
CA PRO A 81 8.77 -9.72 9.40
C PRO A 81 8.50 -8.71 10.55
#